data_AF-A0A257T3S8-F1
#
_entry.id   AF-A0A257T3S8-F1
#
_cell.length_a   1.000
_cell.length_b   1.000
_cell.length_c   1.000
_cell.angle_alpha   90.00
_cell.angle_beta   90.00
_cell.angle_gamma   90.00
#
_symmetry.space_group_name_H-M   'P 1'
#
loop_
_entity.id
_entity.type
_entity.pdbx_description
1 polymer ?
#
loop_
_entity_poly.entity_id
_entity_poly.type
_entity_poly.pdbx_seq_one_letter_code
_entity_poly.pdbx_strand_id
1 'polypeptide(L)'
;AEAWIGATIAAVVLSAPRDNRSLQTAREILSNPQKIPLLIELLCESGGMYARLGGQLAHFRDKELSSTLTTANRHLRFLDTPAVSASTCRSTFDPNRLRDGKMTIYCILPPEHMHSQAALMRMWIGSLTRAVVRGGLQNG
;
A
#
# COMPACT_ATOMS: atom_id res chain seq x y z
N ALA A 1 4.98 2.80 -12.34
CA ALA A 1 4.29 1.84 -11.45
C ALA A 1 4.36 2.28 -9.99
N GLU A 2 5.55 2.57 -9.45
CA GLU A 2 5.72 3.04 -8.06
C GLU A 2 4.89 4.30 -7.75
N ALA A 3 4.91 5.31 -8.63
CA ALA A 3 4.11 6.53 -8.48
C ALA A 3 2.61 6.22 -8.28
N TRP A 4 2.04 5.29 -9.06
CA TRP A 4 0.64 4.87 -8.93
C TRP A 4 0.34 4.23 -7.57
N ILE A 5 1.23 3.34 -7.11
CA ILE A 5 1.06 2.66 -5.81
C ILE A 5 1.15 3.69 -4.68
N GLY A 6 2.17 4.54 -4.69
CA GLY A 6 2.37 5.58 -3.68
C GLY A 6 1.22 6.60 -3.64
N ALA A 7 0.77 7.06 -4.80
CA ALA A 7 -0.36 7.98 -4.93
C ALA A 7 -1.68 7.38 -4.45
N THR A 8 -1.93 6.11 -4.78
CA THR A 8 -3.14 5.43 -4.31
C THR A 8 -3.12 5.25 -2.80
N ILE A 9 -1.98 4.87 -2.22
CA ILE A 9 -1.83 4.79 -0.76
C ILE A 9 -2.08 6.16 -0.11
N ALA A 10 -1.50 7.24 -0.67
CA ALA A 10 -1.72 8.60 -0.18
C ALA A 10 -3.21 8.98 -0.23
N ALA A 11 -3.89 8.71 -1.35
CA ALA A 11 -5.31 8.98 -1.50
C ALA A 11 -6.16 8.19 -0.50
N VAL A 12 -5.87 6.91 -0.28
CA VAL A 12 -6.55 6.10 0.75
C VAL A 12 -6.39 6.72 2.13
N VAL A 13 -5.18 7.20 2.47
CA VAL A 13 -4.94 7.88 3.76
C VAL A 13 -5.74 9.19 3.87
N LEU A 14 -5.88 9.93 2.76
CA LEU A 14 -6.58 11.22 2.71
C LEU A 14 -8.11 11.07 2.78
N SER A 15 -8.70 10.14 2.02
CA SER A 15 -10.15 10.09 1.82
C SER A 15 -10.85 8.90 2.49
N ALA A 16 -10.18 7.78 2.74
CA ALA A 16 -10.87 6.61 3.29
C ALA A 16 -11.16 6.80 4.79
N PRO A 17 -12.33 6.34 5.27
CA PRO A 17 -12.60 6.17 6.71
C PRO A 17 -11.50 5.34 7.36
N ARG A 18 -11.21 5.59 8.65
CA ARG A 18 -10.07 4.93 9.34
C ARG A 18 -10.09 3.40 9.21
N ASP A 19 -11.25 2.77 9.33
CA ASP A 19 -11.39 1.32 9.22
C ASP A 19 -11.17 0.78 7.80
N ASN A 20 -11.21 1.65 6.79
CA ASN A 20 -10.99 1.31 5.38
C ASN A 20 -9.62 1.80 4.87
N ARG A 21 -8.72 2.26 5.74
CA ARG A 21 -7.35 2.66 5.34
C ARG A 21 -6.45 1.44 5.23
N SER A 22 -6.65 0.66 4.17
CA SER A 22 -6.02 -0.64 3.98
C SER A 22 -5.39 -0.81 2.60
N LEU A 23 -4.51 -1.81 2.47
CA LEU A 23 -3.95 -2.19 1.17
C LEU A 23 -5.02 -2.76 0.24
N GLN A 24 -6.11 -3.29 0.80
CA GLN A 24 -7.25 -3.76 0.00
C GLN A 24 -7.99 -2.59 -0.65
N THR A 25 -8.19 -1.48 0.05
CA THR A 25 -8.78 -0.27 -0.55
C THR A 25 -7.91 0.29 -1.67
N ALA A 26 -6.58 0.29 -1.48
CA ALA A 26 -5.65 0.70 -2.54
C ALA A 26 -5.72 -0.25 -3.75
N ARG A 27 -5.83 -1.55 -3.49
CA ARG A 27 -5.96 -2.58 -4.54
C ARG A 27 -7.25 -2.38 -5.34
N GLU A 28 -8.37 -2.14 -4.67
CA GLU A 28 -9.66 -1.86 -5.30
C GLU A 28 -9.60 -0.64 -6.22
N ILE A 29 -8.99 0.46 -5.77
CA ILE A 29 -8.83 1.68 -6.58
C ILE A 29 -8.04 1.39 -7.85
N LEU A 30 -6.86 0.76 -7.72
CA LEU A 30 -5.98 0.49 -8.87
C LEU A 30 -6.54 -0.55 -9.85
N SER A 31 -7.46 -1.40 -9.40
CA SER A 31 -8.15 -2.38 -10.24
C SER A 31 -9.36 -1.82 -10.99
N ASN A 32 -9.82 -0.62 -10.62
CA ASN A 32 -11.04 -0.02 -11.15
C ASN A 32 -10.70 1.24 -11.97
N PRO A 33 -10.74 1.17 -13.32
CA PRO A 33 -10.42 2.30 -14.19
C PRO A 33 -11.26 3.56 -13.91
N GLN A 34 -12.52 3.40 -13.49
CA GLN A 34 -13.42 4.49 -13.17
C GLN A 34 -13.02 5.25 -11.90
N LYS A 35 -12.25 4.63 -10.99
CA LYS A 35 -11.71 5.28 -9.80
C LYS A 35 -10.42 6.07 -10.07
N ILE A 36 -9.76 5.86 -11.22
CA ILE A 36 -8.48 6.51 -11.53
C ILE A 36 -8.61 8.04 -11.71
N PRO A 37 -9.61 8.58 -12.45
CA PRO A 37 -9.80 10.03 -12.53
C PRO A 37 -10.08 10.66 -11.16
N LEU A 38 -10.94 10.02 -10.35
CA LEU A 38 -11.31 10.49 -9.01
C LEU A 38 -10.09 10.51 -8.06
N LEU A 39 -9.21 9.52 -8.18
CA LEU A 39 -7.94 9.47 -7.47
C LEU A 39 -7.06 10.68 -7.82
N ILE A 40 -6.93 11.00 -9.10
CA ILE A 40 -6.11 12.12 -9.57
C ILE A 40 -6.70 13.45 -9.09
N GLU A 41 -8.01 13.63 -9.24
CA GLU A 41 -8.74 14.82 -8.80
C GLU A 41 -8.55 15.07 -7.31
N LEU A 42 -8.80 14.07 -6.46
CA LEU A 42 -8.59 14.14 -5.02
C LEU A 42 -7.16 14.60 -4.67
N LEU A 43 -6.14 14.06 -5.36
CA LEU A 43 -4.75 14.45 -5.11
C LEU A 43 -4.48 15.89 -5.53
N CYS A 44 -4.98 16.31 -6.69
CA CYS A 44 -4.89 17.68 -7.20
C CYS A 44 -5.51 18.69 -6.21
N GLU A 45 -6.66 18.36 -5.64
CA GLU A 45 -7.38 19.22 -4.67
C GLU A 45 -6.72 19.25 -3.28
N SER A 46 -5.94 18.22 -2.93
CA SER A 46 -5.28 18.09 -1.62
C SER A 46 -4.10 19.06 -1.41
N GLY A 47 -3.70 19.81 -2.43
CA GLY A 47 -2.65 20.83 -2.35
C GLY A 47 -1.23 20.29 -2.14
N GLY A 48 -0.25 21.20 -2.12
CA GLY A 48 1.14 20.91 -1.76
C GLY A 48 1.77 19.74 -2.54
N MET A 49 2.33 18.77 -1.81
CA MET A 49 2.97 17.60 -2.43
C MET A 49 1.99 16.64 -3.10
N TYR A 50 0.75 16.56 -2.61
CA TYR A 50 -0.28 15.70 -3.17
C TYR A 50 -0.75 16.24 -4.51
N ALA A 51 -0.93 17.55 -4.63
CA ALA A 51 -1.29 18.18 -5.90
C ALA A 51 -0.24 17.96 -6.99
N ARG A 52 1.05 18.05 -6.63
CA ARG A 52 2.15 17.72 -7.55
C ARG A 52 2.11 16.26 -7.99
N LEU A 53 1.78 15.34 -7.08
CA LEU A 53 1.65 13.92 -7.41
C LEU A 53 0.44 13.65 -8.32
N GLY A 54 -0.71 14.29 -8.05
CA GLY A 54 -1.89 14.23 -8.92
C GLY A 54 -1.59 14.75 -10.33
N GLY A 55 -0.95 15.92 -10.43
CA GLY A 55 -0.50 16.49 -11.71
C GLY A 55 0.46 15.58 -12.46
N GLN A 56 1.40 14.94 -11.76
CA GLN A 56 2.29 13.93 -12.36
C GLN A 56 1.52 12.75 -12.96
N LEU A 57 0.52 12.22 -12.24
CA LEU A 57 -0.29 11.12 -12.74
C LEU A 57 -1.16 11.53 -13.94
N ALA A 58 -1.63 12.78 -13.98
CA ALA A 58 -2.44 13.32 -15.08
C ALA A 58 -1.68 13.41 -16.41
N HIS A 59 -0.34 13.32 -16.41
CA HIS A 59 0.45 13.29 -17.64
C HIS A 59 0.37 11.96 -18.38
N PHE A 60 0.06 10.85 -17.70
CA PHE A 60 -0.07 9.54 -18.34
C PHE A 60 -1.32 9.48 -19.23
N ARG A 61 -1.17 9.06 -20.48
CA ARG A 61 -2.28 8.93 -21.45
C ARG A 61 -2.27 7.58 -22.16
N ASP A 62 -3.45 7.19 -22.65
CA ASP A 62 -3.68 6.06 -23.56
C ASP A 62 -2.90 4.77 -23.18
N LYS A 63 -1.93 4.39 -24.03
CA LYS A 63 -1.13 3.18 -23.88
C LYS A 63 -0.17 3.25 -22.70
N GLU A 64 0.39 4.43 -22.41
CA GLU A 64 1.30 4.60 -21.29
C GLU A 64 0.57 4.49 -19.95
N LEU A 65 -0.61 5.12 -19.85
CA LEU A 65 -1.51 4.96 -18.71
C LEU A 65 -1.85 3.48 -18.49
N SER A 66 -2.30 2.81 -19.54
CA SER A 66 -2.68 1.39 -19.48
C SER A 66 -1.51 0.48 -19.05
N SER A 67 -0.32 0.73 -19.60
CA SER A 67 0.90 -0.03 -19.30
C SER A 67 1.37 0.18 -17.85
N THR A 68 1.38 1.43 -17.38
CA THR A 68 1.82 1.77 -16.03
C THR A 68 0.86 1.25 -14.95
N LEU A 69 -0.46 1.30 -15.21
CA LEU A 69 -1.49 0.68 -14.36
C LEU A 69 -1.38 -0.84 -14.36
N THR A 70 -1.18 -1.48 -15.52
CA THR A 70 -0.97 -2.94 -15.59
C THR A 70 0.24 -3.37 -14.76
N THR A 71 1.31 -2.61 -14.84
CA THR A 71 2.53 -2.87 -14.06
C THR A 71 2.29 -2.68 -12.57
N ALA A 72 1.58 -1.61 -12.15
CA ALA A 72 1.20 -1.39 -10.75
C ALA A 72 0.32 -2.54 -10.21
N ASN A 73 -0.69 -2.94 -10.97
CA ASN A 73 -1.57 -4.07 -10.65
C ASN A 73 -0.77 -5.38 -10.48
N ARG A 74 0.23 -5.64 -11.33
CA ARG A 74 1.09 -6.83 -11.23
C ARG A 74 1.88 -6.87 -9.92
N HIS A 75 2.39 -5.72 -9.46
CA HIS A 75 3.11 -5.64 -8.18
C HIS A 75 2.21 -5.89 -6.98
N LEU A 76 0.90 -5.61 -7.09
CA LEU A 76 -0.06 -5.78 -6.00
C LEU A 76 -0.87 -7.08 -6.07
N ARG A 77 -0.69 -7.91 -7.11
CA ARG A 77 -1.46 -9.14 -7.32
C ARG A 77 -1.37 -10.15 -6.16
N PHE A 78 -0.31 -10.10 -5.35
CA PHE A 78 -0.19 -10.97 -4.17
C PHE A 78 -1.27 -10.70 -3.12
N LEU A 79 -1.95 -9.55 -3.17
CA LEU A 79 -3.04 -9.16 -2.27
C LEU A 79 -4.38 -9.85 -2.57
N ASP A 80 -4.49 -10.55 -3.71
CA ASP A 80 -5.78 -10.98 -4.28
C ASP A 80 -6.33 -12.29 -3.69
N THR A 81 -5.54 -13.05 -2.92
CA THR A 81 -6.06 -14.29 -2.33
C THR A 81 -6.96 -13.99 -1.13
N PRO A 82 -8.03 -14.78 -0.88
CA PRO A 82 -8.94 -14.52 0.24
C PRO A 82 -8.23 -14.40 1.60
N ALA A 83 -7.25 -15.27 1.86
CA ALA A 83 -6.47 -15.25 3.09
C ALA A 83 -5.62 -13.98 3.23
N VAL A 84 -4.97 -13.55 2.15
CA VAL A 84 -4.15 -12.33 2.18
C VAL A 84 -5.03 -11.10 2.28
N SER A 85 -6.16 -11.07 1.57
CA SER A 85 -7.15 -10.00 1.65
C SER A 85 -7.66 -9.82 3.07
N ALA A 86 -8.06 -10.90 3.74
CA ALA A 86 -8.46 -10.86 5.14
C ALA A 86 -7.34 -10.36 6.08
N SER A 87 -6.09 -10.76 5.83
CA SER A 87 -4.95 -10.31 6.66
C SER A 87 -4.52 -8.86 6.43
N THR A 88 -4.92 -8.25 5.32
CA THR A 88 -4.47 -6.90 4.91
C THR A 88 -5.61 -5.88 4.82
N CYS A 89 -6.85 -6.28 5.11
CA CYS A 89 -8.01 -5.38 5.11
C CYS A 89 -8.08 -4.49 6.35
N ARG A 90 -7.52 -4.92 7.48
CA ARG A 90 -7.50 -4.16 8.73
C ARG A 90 -6.31 -4.56 9.59
N SER A 91 -5.72 -3.60 10.30
CA SER A 91 -4.74 -3.88 11.36
C SER A 91 -5.37 -3.61 12.73
N THR A 92 -5.28 -4.61 13.61
CA THR A 92 -5.54 -4.48 15.06
C THR A 92 -4.27 -4.20 15.85
N PHE A 93 -3.13 -4.13 15.16
CA PHE A 93 -1.81 -4.08 15.73
C PHE A 93 -1.10 -2.78 15.31
N ASP A 94 -0.47 -2.10 16.27
CA ASP A 94 0.39 -0.95 16.02
C ASP A 94 1.87 -1.38 16.00
N PRO A 95 2.55 -1.38 14.85
CA PRO A 95 3.96 -1.74 14.74
C PRO A 95 4.89 -0.90 15.61
N ASN A 96 4.49 0.31 16.02
CA ASN A 96 5.27 1.14 16.93
C ASN A 96 5.51 0.48 18.29
N ARG A 97 4.60 -0.41 18.71
CA ARG A 97 4.72 -1.16 19.97
C ARG A 97 5.86 -2.17 19.97
N LEU A 98 6.46 -2.48 18.82
CA LEU A 98 7.71 -3.27 18.73
C LEU A 98 8.89 -2.61 19.44
N ARG A 99 8.79 -1.32 19.74
CA ARG A 99 9.86 -0.54 20.37
C ARG A 99 9.75 -0.54 21.89
N ASP A 100 8.55 -0.75 22.44
CA ASP A 100 8.25 -0.49 23.84
C ASP A 100 8.56 -1.68 24.76
N GLY A 101 9.03 -2.81 24.20
CA GLY A 101 9.35 -4.01 24.95
C GLY A 101 9.59 -5.23 24.08
N LYS A 102 9.81 -6.38 24.72
CA LYS A 102 9.96 -7.67 24.03
C LYS A 102 8.60 -8.11 23.48
N MET A 103 8.51 -8.22 22.15
CA MET A 103 7.32 -8.73 21.47
C MET A 103 7.74 -9.70 20.37
N THR A 104 6.98 -10.79 20.23
CA THR A 104 7.18 -11.80 19.19
C THR A 104 6.06 -11.70 18.17
N ILE A 105 6.42 -11.54 16.90
CA ILE A 105 5.48 -11.57 15.78
C ILE A 105 5.61 -12.91 15.05
N TYR A 106 4.50 -13.61 14.90
CA TYR A 106 4.44 -14.87 14.15
C TYR A 106 3.90 -14.62 12.74
N CYS A 107 4.78 -14.72 11.74
CA CYS A 107 4.40 -14.68 10.33
C CYS A 107 4.14 -16.12 9.83
N ILE A 108 2.90 -16.60 9.98
CA ILE A 108 2.55 -17.98 9.64
C ILE A 108 2.23 -18.06 8.14
N LEU A 109 2.99 -18.86 7.42
CA LEU A 109 2.78 -19.16 6.01
C LEU A 109 3.07 -20.65 5.75
N PRO A 110 2.12 -21.41 5.18
CA PRO A 110 2.38 -22.80 4.81
C PRO A 110 3.56 -22.93 3.83
N PRO A 111 4.43 -23.95 3.97
CA PRO A 111 5.62 -24.13 3.11
C PRO A 111 5.32 -24.08 1.60
N GLU A 112 4.21 -24.68 1.19
CA GLU A 112 3.71 -24.72 -0.18
C GLU A 112 3.35 -23.34 -0.75
N HIS A 113 3.19 -22.33 0.10
CA HIS A 113 2.87 -20.95 -0.27
C HIS A 113 4.07 -20.00 -0.13
N MET A 114 5.23 -20.48 0.33
CA MET A 114 6.42 -19.62 0.51
C MET A 114 6.82 -18.88 -0.76
N HIS A 115 6.83 -19.56 -1.90
CA HIS A 115 7.20 -18.94 -3.17
C HIS A 115 6.10 -18.02 -3.70
N SER A 116 4.83 -18.46 -3.67
CA SER A 116 3.70 -17.69 -4.19
C SER A 116 3.38 -16.45 -3.36
N GLN A 117 3.68 -16.46 -2.05
CA GLN A 117 3.46 -15.37 -1.12
C GLN A 117 4.74 -14.68 -0.65
N ALA A 118 5.85 -14.85 -1.38
CA ALA A 118 7.12 -14.19 -1.06
C ALA A 118 6.98 -12.65 -1.02
N ALA A 119 6.11 -12.08 -1.85
CA ALA A 119 5.82 -10.64 -1.85
C ALA A 119 5.15 -10.17 -0.54
N LEU A 120 4.20 -10.95 -0.01
CA LEU A 120 3.57 -10.69 1.28
C LEU A 120 4.59 -10.73 2.41
N MET A 121 5.45 -11.75 2.42
CA MET A 121 6.48 -11.89 3.44
C MET A 121 7.47 -10.72 3.43
N ARG A 122 7.94 -10.32 2.24
CA ARG A 122 8.80 -9.13 2.08
C ARG A 122 8.11 -7.86 2.57
N MET A 123 6.81 -7.71 2.29
CA MET A 123 6.03 -6.56 2.73
C MET A 123 5.91 -6.51 4.26
N TRP A 124 5.54 -7.61 4.92
CA TRP A 124 5.47 -7.68 6.38
C TRP A 124 6.82 -7.42 7.02
N ILE A 125 7.84 -8.22 6.71
CA ILE A 125 9.17 -8.10 7.32
C ILE A 125 9.74 -6.71 7.07
N GLY A 126 9.69 -6.22 5.83
CA GLY A 126 10.22 -4.90 5.50
C GLY A 126 9.51 -3.77 6.27
N SER A 127 8.20 -3.86 6.46
CA SER A 127 7.43 -2.83 7.18
C SER A 127 7.70 -2.87 8.68
N LEU A 128 7.80 -4.06 9.27
CA LEU A 128 8.11 -4.23 10.70
C LEU A 128 9.54 -3.81 11.01
N THR A 129 10.52 -4.22 10.20
CA THR A 129 11.92 -3.79 10.35
C THR A 129 12.04 -2.27 10.25
N ARG A 130 11.35 -1.63 9.29
CA ARG A 130 11.34 -0.16 9.20
C ARG A 130 10.71 0.51 10.42
N ALA A 131 9.65 -0.07 10.99
CA ALA A 131 9.01 0.47 12.20
C ALA A 131 9.97 0.44 13.40
N VAL A 132 10.77 -0.62 13.53
CA VAL A 132 11.80 -0.74 14.57
C VAL A 132 12.95 0.24 14.33
N VAL A 133 13.52 0.28 13.12
CA VAL A 133 14.69 1.13 12.79
C VAL A 133 14.38 2.62 12.94
N ARG A 134 13.20 3.09 12.48
CA ARG A 134 12.80 4.50 12.60
C ARG A 134 12.77 5.00 14.05
N GLY A 135 12.49 4.12 15.01
CA GLY A 135 12.50 4.47 16.43
C GLY A 135 13.91 4.62 17.01
N GLY A 136 14.89 3.87 16.51
CA GLY A 136 16.29 3.95 16.99
C GLY A 136 16.98 5.26 16.62
N LEU A 137 16.61 5.87 15.49
CA LEU A 137 17.17 7.14 15.00
C LEU A 137 16.61 8.39 15.71
N GLN A 138 15.52 8.26 16.48
CA GLN A 138 14.92 9.37 17.23
C GLN A 138 15.45 9.46 18.67
N ASN A 139 16.15 8.42 19.14
CA ASN A 139 16.71 8.30 20.50
C ASN A 139 18.25 8.36 20.52
N GLY A 140 18.87 8.81 19.42
CA GLY A 140 20.33 8.97 19.27
C GLY A 140 20.72 10.41 19.02
#